data_AF-A0A923XEM2-F1
#
_entry.id   AF-A0A923XEM2-F1
#
_cell.length_a   1.000
_cell.length_b   1.000
_cell.length_c   1.000
_cell.angle_alpha   90.00
_cell.angle_beta   90.00
_cell.angle_gamma   90.00
#
_symmetry.space_group_name_H-M   'P 1'
#
loop_
_entity.id
_entity.type
_entity.pdbx_description
1 polymer ?
#
loop_
_entity_poly.entity_id
_entity_poly.type
_entity_poly.pdbx_seq_one_letter_code
_entity_poly.pdbx_strand_id
1 'polypeptide(L)'
;MFGSFRRYFSTDLAIDLGTANTLIYVRGKGIVLDEPSVVAIRHEGGPHGKKTIQAVGAEAKAMLGKVPGNIEAIRPMKDGVIADFTVTEQMLKQFIKMVHPRGILRPSPRIIICVPCGSTQVERRAIRESALGAGASDVYLIEEPMAAAIGAGLPVSEATGCMVVDIGGGTTEVGVISLGGMVYKGSIRVGGDKFDESTTNYTRRNYGMLSGEPTAEMIKKSIGSAFPGSEVKEIEVKGRNLSEGVPRSFTISSNE
;
A
#
# COMPACT_ATOMS: atom_id res chain seq x y z
N MET A 1 31.47 -15.20 19.02
CA MET A 1 32.18 -13.92 19.28
C MET A 1 32.09 -12.88 18.15
N PHE A 2 31.39 -13.16 17.02
CA PHE A 2 31.26 -12.24 15.88
C PHE A 2 29.92 -11.45 15.81
N GLY A 3 28.97 -11.69 16.72
CA GLY A 3 27.64 -11.06 16.67
C GLY A 3 27.59 -9.60 17.15
N SER A 4 28.54 -9.19 18.01
CA SER A 4 28.45 -7.89 18.71
C SER A 4 28.84 -6.70 17.81
N PHE A 5 29.80 -6.88 16.89
CA PHE A 5 30.23 -5.81 15.97
C PHE A 5 29.23 -5.56 14.82
N ARG A 6 28.41 -6.55 14.47
CA ARG A 6 27.39 -6.41 13.41
C ARG A 6 26.20 -5.54 13.85
N ARG A 7 25.98 -5.43 15.17
CA ARG A 7 24.83 -4.73 15.79
C ARG A 7 24.96 -3.21 15.74
N TYR A 8 26.18 -2.67 15.68
CA TYR A 8 26.42 -1.23 15.53
C TYR A 8 26.23 -0.72 14.08
N PHE A 9 26.13 -1.63 13.11
CA PHE A 9 25.90 -1.32 11.71
C PHE A 9 24.53 -1.82 11.18
N SER A 10 23.66 -2.38 12.04
CA SER A 10 22.32 -2.76 11.61
C SER A 10 21.42 -1.54 11.57
N THR A 11 21.04 -1.13 10.36
CA THR A 11 19.97 -0.17 10.10
C THR A 11 18.63 -0.82 10.45
N ASP A 12 18.09 -0.50 11.63
CA ASP A 12 16.74 -0.92 12.01
C ASP A 12 15.71 -0.22 11.10
N LEU A 13 14.87 -1.00 10.43
CA LEU A 13 13.79 -0.52 9.57
C LEU A 13 12.42 -0.83 10.16
N ALA A 14 11.46 0.07 9.93
CA ALA A 14 10.04 -0.24 10.00
C ALA A 14 9.43 -0.04 8.62
N ILE A 15 8.59 -0.98 8.19
CA ILE A 15 7.91 -0.95 6.89
C ILE A 15 6.41 -1.01 7.12
N ASP A 16 5.71 -0.01 6.58
CA ASP A 16 4.28 -0.11 6.35
C ASP A 16 4.08 -0.65 4.93
N LEU A 17 3.64 -1.91 4.80
CA LEU A 17 3.46 -2.59 3.53
C LEU A 17 2.00 -2.48 3.08
N GLY A 18 1.58 -1.24 2.80
CA GLY A 18 0.21 -0.94 2.45
C GLY A 18 -0.20 -1.44 1.06
N THR A 19 -1.51 -1.61 0.87
CA THR A 19 -2.09 -2.03 -0.41
C THR A 19 -1.92 -0.96 -1.51
N ALA A 20 -1.86 0.32 -1.13
CA ALA A 20 -1.72 1.45 -2.05
C ALA A 20 -0.29 2.02 -2.08
N ASN A 21 0.31 2.26 -0.91
CA ASN A 21 1.66 2.79 -0.76
C ASN A 21 2.44 1.97 0.25
N THR A 22 3.76 1.97 0.10
CA THR A 22 4.73 1.39 1.03
C THR A 22 5.57 2.51 1.61
N LEU A 23 5.67 2.57 2.94
CA LEU A 23 6.52 3.53 3.64
C LEU A 23 7.65 2.79 4.35
N ILE A 24 8.86 3.36 4.33
CA ILE A 24 10.00 2.86 5.11
C ILE A 24 10.48 3.96 6.06
N TYR A 25 10.49 3.62 7.34
CA TYR A 25 11.09 4.40 8.41
C TYR A 25 12.45 3.81 8.81
N VAL A 26 13.47 4.65 8.91
CA VAL A 26 14.79 4.26 9.43
C VAL A 26 14.97 4.88 10.81
N ARG A 27 15.36 4.06 11.79
CA ARG A 27 15.66 4.53 13.14
C ARG A 27 16.68 5.67 13.13
N GLY A 28 16.29 6.81 13.69
CA GLY A 28 17.13 8.01 13.76
C GLY A 28 17.17 8.87 12.49
N LYS A 29 16.47 8.48 11.42
CA LYS A 29 16.34 9.30 10.20
C LYS A 29 14.90 9.72 9.88
N GLY A 30 13.90 8.99 10.36
CA GLY A 30 12.50 9.24 9.99
C GLY A 30 12.04 8.39 8.81
N ILE A 31 10.96 8.83 8.16
CA ILE A 31 10.47 8.25 6.90
C ILE A 31 11.45 8.62 5.79
N VAL A 32 11.99 7.62 5.12
CA VAL A 32 13.00 7.77 4.05
C VAL A 32 12.50 7.28 2.68
N LEU A 33 11.35 6.61 2.64
CA LEU A 33 10.70 6.15 1.43
C LEU A 33 9.18 6.21 1.63
N ASP A 34 8.49 6.74 0.63
CA ASP A 34 7.04 6.75 0.49
C ASP A 34 6.75 6.56 -1.01
N GLU A 35 6.44 5.33 -1.40
CA GLU A 35 6.28 4.93 -2.79
C GLU A 35 5.02 4.10 -2.98
N PRO A 36 4.29 4.24 -4.10
CA PRO A 36 3.22 3.33 -4.44
C PRO A 36 3.64 1.85 -4.41
N SER A 37 2.77 0.99 -3.88
CA SER A 37 2.96 -0.47 -3.85
C SER A 37 2.67 -1.08 -5.22
N VAL A 38 3.48 -0.70 -6.22
CA VAL A 38 3.31 -1.08 -7.63
C VAL A 38 4.66 -1.53 -8.20
N VAL A 39 4.62 -2.60 -9.00
CA VAL A 39 5.77 -3.13 -9.74
C VAL A 39 5.41 -3.24 -11.21
N ALA A 40 6.29 -2.76 -12.09
CA ALA A 40 6.19 -2.99 -13.53
C ALA A 40 7.16 -4.10 -13.94
N ILE A 41 6.66 -5.13 -14.60
CA ILE A 41 7.40 -6.31 -15.06
C ILE A 41 7.40 -6.35 -16.58
N ARG A 42 8.56 -6.54 -17.19
CA ARG A 42 8.70 -6.79 -18.62
C ARG A 42 8.83 -8.29 -18.88
N HIS A 43 8.15 -8.76 -19.92
CA HIS A 43 8.26 -10.13 -20.43
C HIS A 43 9.20 -10.14 -21.64
N GLU A 44 10.42 -10.63 -21.45
CA GLU A 44 11.43 -10.73 -22.52
C GLU A 44 11.27 -12.04 -23.29
N GLY A 45 10.85 -11.98 -24.57
CA GLY A 45 10.75 -13.16 -25.45
C GLY A 45 9.35 -13.80 -25.53
N GLY A 46 8.28 -13.05 -25.21
CA GLY A 46 6.89 -13.52 -25.29
C GLY A 46 6.32 -14.03 -23.96
N PRO A 47 5.17 -14.72 -23.95
CA PRO A 47 4.47 -15.14 -22.72
C PRO A 47 5.26 -16.06 -21.79
N HIS A 48 6.23 -16.82 -22.33
CA HIS A 48 7.14 -17.70 -21.58
C HIS A 48 8.54 -17.10 -21.37
N GLY A 49 8.66 -15.81 -21.67
CA GLY A 49 9.89 -15.05 -21.56
C GLY A 49 10.38 -14.84 -20.13
N LYS A 50 11.64 -14.41 -19.99
CA LYS A 50 12.19 -14.02 -18.69
C LYS A 50 11.44 -12.78 -18.18
N LYS A 51 10.96 -12.84 -16.94
CA LYS A 51 10.37 -11.69 -16.24
C LYS A 51 11.50 -10.83 -15.66
N THR A 52 11.56 -9.56 -16.05
CA THR A 52 12.51 -8.59 -15.50
C THR A 52 11.76 -7.40 -14.89
N ILE A 53 12.23 -6.89 -13.75
CA ILE A 53 11.63 -5.70 -13.13
C ILE A 53 12.01 -4.50 -14.00
N GLN A 54 11.01 -3.84 -14.55
CA GLN A 54 11.16 -2.62 -15.33
C GLN A 54 11.21 -1.39 -14.42
N ALA A 55 10.31 -1.31 -13.44
CA ALA A 55 10.19 -0.19 -12.50
C ALA A 55 9.45 -0.63 -11.21
N VAL A 56 9.58 0.15 -10.14
CA VAL A 56 8.79 0.04 -8.90
C VAL A 56 8.33 1.43 -8.46
N GLY A 57 7.36 1.52 -7.55
CA GLY A 57 6.96 2.81 -6.97
C GLY A 57 6.20 3.69 -7.96
N ALA A 58 6.46 5.00 -7.91
CA ALA A 58 5.78 6.01 -8.71
C ALA A 58 5.94 5.78 -10.22
N GLU A 59 7.13 5.36 -10.66
CA GLU A 59 7.40 5.02 -12.06
C GLU A 59 6.53 3.85 -12.54
N ALA A 60 6.35 2.82 -11.71
CA ALA A 60 5.46 1.70 -12.00
C ALA A 60 3.98 2.09 -11.92
N LYS A 61 3.58 2.95 -10.98
CA LYS A 61 2.19 3.46 -10.88
C LYS A 61 1.80 4.24 -12.14
N ALA A 62 2.71 5.06 -12.69
CA ALA A 62 2.46 5.83 -13.91
C ALA A 62 2.15 4.95 -15.15
N MET A 63 2.55 3.69 -15.10
CA MET A 63 2.36 2.70 -16.16
C MET A 63 1.00 1.99 -16.12
N LEU A 64 0.25 2.07 -15.01
CA LEU A 64 -1.04 1.38 -14.86
C LEU A 64 -2.05 1.81 -15.93
N GLY A 65 -2.55 0.82 -16.69
CA GLY A 65 -3.52 1.03 -17.77
C GLY A 65 -2.98 1.73 -19.02
N LYS A 66 -1.65 1.97 -19.11
CA LYS A 66 -1.02 2.72 -20.22
C LYS A 66 0.08 1.95 -20.96
N VAL A 67 0.44 0.76 -20.48
CA VAL A 67 1.56 -0.03 -21.02
C VAL A 67 1.17 -0.93 -22.21
N PRO A 68 2.11 -1.20 -23.13
CA PRO A 68 1.94 -2.21 -24.17
C PRO A 68 1.92 -3.63 -23.58
N GLY A 69 1.39 -4.61 -24.33
CA GLY A 69 1.13 -5.96 -23.84
C GLY A 69 2.34 -6.80 -23.38
N ASN A 70 3.58 -6.32 -23.57
CA ASN A 70 4.79 -6.98 -23.04
C ASN A 70 5.26 -6.43 -21.70
N ILE A 71 4.55 -5.44 -21.12
CA ILE A 71 4.80 -4.90 -19.79
C ILE A 71 3.51 -5.04 -18.97
N GLU A 72 3.65 -5.54 -17.75
CA GLU A 72 2.56 -5.70 -16.80
C GLU A 72 2.84 -4.83 -15.56
N ALA A 73 1.92 -3.93 -15.22
CA ALA A 73 1.98 -3.16 -13.98
C ALA A 73 1.05 -3.79 -12.94
N ILE A 74 1.61 -4.22 -11.82
CA ILE A 74 0.97 -5.09 -10.83
C ILE A 74 1.00 -4.40 -9.46
N ARG A 75 -0.13 -4.44 -8.74
CA ARG A 75 -0.21 -4.18 -7.30
C ARG A 75 -0.12 -5.54 -6.59
N PRO A 76 1.03 -5.91 -5.98
CA PRO A 76 1.21 -7.25 -5.44
C PRO A 76 0.58 -7.44 -4.05
N MET A 77 0.14 -6.33 -3.43
CA MET A 77 -0.65 -6.27 -2.21
C MET A 77 -2.12 -6.05 -2.57
N LYS A 78 -3.04 -6.74 -1.90
CA LYS A 78 -4.49 -6.57 -2.05
C LYS A 78 -5.21 -6.88 -0.75
N ASP A 79 -6.21 -6.10 -0.38
CA ASP A 79 -7.01 -6.29 0.85
C ASP A 79 -6.14 -6.49 2.12
N GLY A 80 -5.02 -5.76 2.22
CA GLY A 80 -4.07 -5.86 3.34
C GLY A 80 -3.17 -7.10 3.34
N VAL A 81 -3.23 -7.94 2.29
CA VAL A 81 -2.48 -9.21 2.22
C VAL A 81 -1.66 -9.30 0.94
N ILE A 82 -0.70 -10.22 0.92
CA ILE A 82 0.11 -10.47 -0.27
C ILE A 82 -0.69 -11.31 -1.27
N ALA A 83 -0.95 -10.75 -2.45
CA ALA A 83 -1.58 -11.44 -3.57
C ALA A 83 -0.55 -12.17 -4.46
N ASP A 84 0.66 -11.63 -4.57
CA ASP A 84 1.78 -12.25 -5.28
C ASP A 84 3.07 -12.17 -4.45
N PHE A 85 3.51 -13.32 -3.91
CA PHE A 85 4.71 -13.42 -3.08
C PHE A 85 5.98 -13.05 -3.83
N THR A 86 6.11 -13.50 -5.08
CA THR A 86 7.34 -13.28 -5.85
C THR A 86 7.49 -11.81 -6.18
N VAL A 87 6.40 -11.16 -6.59
CA VAL A 87 6.41 -9.73 -6.93
C VAL A 87 6.59 -8.88 -5.67
N THR A 88 5.98 -9.26 -4.54
CA THR A 88 6.17 -8.55 -3.25
C THR A 88 7.60 -8.62 -2.76
N GLU A 89 8.24 -9.80 -2.78
CA GLU A 89 9.64 -9.95 -2.39
C GLU A 89 10.54 -9.06 -3.25
N GLN A 90 10.34 -9.06 -4.57
CA GLN A 90 11.09 -8.21 -5.48
C GLN A 90 10.87 -6.72 -5.22
N MET A 91 9.63 -6.31 -4.93
CA MET A 91 9.28 -4.94 -4.57
C MET A 91 10.02 -4.50 -3.31
N LEU A 92 9.89 -5.27 -2.22
CA LEU A 92 10.56 -5.03 -0.95
C LEU A 92 12.07 -4.96 -1.13
N LYS A 93 12.65 -5.86 -1.92
CA LYS A 93 14.09 -5.88 -2.22
C LYS A 93 14.55 -4.60 -2.92
N GLN A 94 13.77 -4.05 -3.86
CA GLN A 94 14.11 -2.78 -4.49
C GLN A 94 13.95 -1.60 -3.51
N PHE A 95 12.86 -1.53 -2.75
CA PHE A 95 12.67 -0.45 -1.77
C PHE A 95 13.73 -0.46 -0.66
N ILE A 96 14.06 -1.63 -0.12
CA ILE A 96 15.16 -1.77 0.86
C ILE A 96 16.49 -1.36 0.23
N LYS A 97 16.74 -1.69 -1.04
CA LYS A 97 17.95 -1.28 -1.75
C LYS A 97 18.00 0.24 -1.99
N MET A 98 16.86 0.90 -2.22
CA MET A 98 16.78 2.35 -2.42
C MET A 98 17.15 3.13 -1.15
N VAL A 99 16.78 2.64 0.03
CA VAL A 99 17.03 3.32 1.31
C VAL A 99 18.40 3.05 1.92
N HIS A 100 19.12 2.02 1.44
CA HIS A 100 20.46 1.70 1.91
C HIS A 100 21.55 2.35 1.04
N PRO A 101 22.61 2.92 1.65
CA PRO A 101 23.70 3.51 0.91
C PRO A 101 24.42 2.47 0.04
N ARG A 102 24.82 2.88 -1.17
CA ARG A 102 25.63 2.06 -2.08
C ARG A 102 27.03 1.89 -1.47
N GLY A 103 27.28 0.75 -0.85
CA GLY A 103 28.59 0.39 -0.27
C GLY A 103 28.94 -1.09 -0.48
N ILE A 104 30.19 -1.45 -0.19
CA ILE A 104 30.76 -2.80 -0.40
C ILE A 104 30.09 -3.84 0.51
N LEU A 105 29.58 -3.44 1.68
CA LEU A 105 28.77 -4.28 2.56
C LEU A 105 27.31 -3.88 2.47
N ARG A 106 26.44 -4.81 2.01
CA ARG A 106 24.99 -4.68 2.19
C ARG A 106 24.65 -5.09 3.62
N PRO A 107 24.16 -4.18 4.48
CA PRO A 107 23.69 -4.58 5.79
C PRO A 107 22.45 -5.47 5.63
N SER A 108 22.31 -6.46 6.51
CA SER A 108 21.09 -7.24 6.66
C SER A 108 20.30 -6.59 7.80
N PRO A 109 19.30 -5.73 7.51
CA PRO A 109 18.59 -4.97 8.53
C PRO A 109 17.66 -5.86 9.34
N ARG A 110 17.37 -5.44 10.57
CA ARG A 110 16.21 -5.95 11.32
C ARG A 110 15.00 -5.13 10.91
N ILE A 111 13.90 -5.79 10.59
CA ILE A 111 12.71 -5.15 10.04
C ILE A 111 11.50 -5.41 10.94
N ILE A 112 10.75 -4.37 11.28
CA ILE A 112 9.38 -4.48 11.79
C ILE A 112 8.42 -4.18 10.62
N ILE A 113 7.38 -4.99 10.43
CA ILE A 113 6.39 -4.79 9.37
C ILE A 113 4.99 -4.73 9.97
N CYS A 114 4.21 -3.73 9.57
CA CYS A 114 2.79 -3.63 9.91
C CYS A 114 1.99 -4.75 9.21
N VAL A 115 1.04 -5.35 9.92
CA VAL A 115 0.11 -6.33 9.36
C VAL A 115 -1.32 -6.05 9.86
N PRO A 116 -2.35 -6.31 9.04
CA PRO A 116 -3.73 -6.21 9.49
C PRO A 116 -4.00 -7.07 10.72
N CYS A 117 -4.89 -6.60 11.60
CA CYS A 117 -5.16 -7.31 12.85
C CYS A 117 -5.91 -8.64 12.61
N GLY A 118 -6.59 -8.74 11.46
CA GLY A 118 -7.29 -9.92 10.95
C GLY A 118 -6.46 -10.88 10.09
N SER A 119 -5.15 -10.65 9.89
CA SER A 119 -4.34 -11.53 9.05
C SER A 119 -4.23 -12.95 9.61
N THR A 120 -4.44 -13.94 8.75
CA THR A 120 -4.25 -15.36 9.03
C THR A 120 -2.77 -15.69 9.27
N GLN A 121 -2.49 -16.84 9.89
CA GLN A 121 -1.10 -17.27 10.08
C GLN A 121 -0.34 -17.46 8.76
N VAL A 122 -1.03 -17.87 7.69
CA VAL A 122 -0.45 -18.04 6.35
C VAL A 122 -0.03 -16.68 5.78
N GLU A 123 -0.91 -15.67 5.85
CA GLU A 123 -0.62 -14.31 5.38
C GLU A 123 0.54 -13.67 6.18
N ARG A 124 0.52 -13.80 7.52
CA ARG A 124 1.60 -13.30 8.39
C ARG A 124 2.94 -13.99 8.08
N ARG A 125 2.91 -15.30 7.83
CA ARG A 125 4.10 -16.07 7.46
C ARG A 125 4.65 -15.61 6.12
N ALA A 126 3.79 -15.37 5.14
CA ALA A 126 4.22 -14.91 3.83
C ALA A 126 4.87 -13.52 3.84
N ILE A 127 4.33 -12.58 4.62
CA ILE A 127 4.94 -11.25 4.80
C ILE A 127 6.34 -11.40 5.40
N ARG A 128 6.48 -12.25 6.42
CA ARG A 128 7.77 -12.57 7.03
C ARG A 128 8.75 -13.17 6.02
N GLU A 129 8.33 -14.19 5.27
CA GLU A 129 9.18 -14.86 4.28
C GLU A 129 9.60 -13.92 3.13
N SER A 130 8.71 -13.05 2.67
CA SER A 130 9.01 -12.05 1.63
C SER A 130 10.07 -11.04 2.10
N ALA A 131 9.98 -10.59 3.35
CA ALA A 131 10.96 -9.66 3.92
C ALA A 131 12.33 -10.33 4.18
N LEU A 132 12.34 -11.60 4.59
CA LEU A 132 13.56 -12.39 4.72
C LEU A 132 14.22 -12.61 3.34
N GLY A 133 13.45 -12.98 2.32
CA GLY A 133 13.92 -13.12 0.93
C GLY A 133 14.47 -11.80 0.35
N ALA A 134 13.91 -10.67 0.78
CA ALA A 134 14.39 -9.34 0.43
C ALA A 134 15.71 -8.93 1.12
N GLY A 135 16.21 -9.72 2.09
CA GLY A 135 17.53 -9.54 2.71
C GLY A 135 17.53 -9.11 4.18
N ALA A 136 16.38 -9.17 4.86
CA ALA A 136 16.30 -8.93 6.31
C ALA A 136 17.06 -9.99 7.12
N SER A 137 17.68 -9.60 8.23
CA SER A 137 18.25 -10.56 9.19
C SER A 137 17.19 -11.16 10.10
N ASP A 138 16.27 -10.32 10.55
CA ASP A 138 15.18 -10.64 11.47
C ASP A 138 13.95 -9.84 11.08
N VAL A 139 12.77 -10.45 11.20
CA VAL A 139 11.50 -9.82 10.84
C VAL A 139 10.49 -9.99 11.96
N TYR A 140 10.01 -8.86 12.46
CA TYR A 140 8.97 -8.74 13.48
C TYR A 140 7.71 -8.20 12.83
N LEU A 141 6.55 -8.63 13.31
CA LEU A 141 5.25 -8.16 12.83
C LEU A 141 4.56 -7.40 13.94
N ILE A 142 4.02 -6.23 13.63
CA ILE A 142 3.20 -5.42 14.52
C ILE A 142 1.83 -5.24 13.89
N GLU A 143 0.77 -5.21 14.70
CA GLU A 143 -0.58 -4.97 14.17
C GLU A 143 -0.73 -3.49 13.77
N GLU A 144 -1.30 -3.24 12.59
CA GLU A 144 -1.57 -1.90 12.05
C GLU A 144 -2.19 -0.94 13.07
N PRO A 145 -3.31 -1.25 13.76
CA PRO A 145 -3.91 -0.33 14.72
C PRO A 145 -2.99 0.00 15.91
N MET A 146 -2.11 -0.91 16.31
CA MET A 146 -1.11 -0.65 17.36
C MET A 146 -0.01 0.27 16.84
N ALA A 147 0.49 0.02 15.62
CA ALA A 147 1.48 0.89 14.99
C ALA A 147 0.94 2.31 14.76
N ALA A 148 -0.31 2.42 14.29
CA ALA A 148 -1.01 3.68 14.11
C ALA A 148 -1.22 4.41 15.44
N ALA A 149 -1.64 3.72 16.50
CA ALA A 149 -1.80 4.31 17.83
C ALA A 149 -0.49 4.88 18.39
N ILE A 150 0.60 4.13 18.26
CA ILE A 150 1.94 4.57 18.66
C ILE A 150 2.37 5.78 17.81
N GLY A 151 2.16 5.72 16.49
CA GLY A 151 2.48 6.82 15.56
C GLY A 151 1.68 8.09 15.82
N ALA A 152 0.44 7.96 16.29
CA ALA A 152 -0.43 9.07 16.68
C ALA A 152 -0.15 9.61 18.09
N GLY A 153 0.79 9.02 18.83
CA GLY A 153 1.16 9.46 20.18
C GLY A 153 0.14 9.11 21.26
N LEU A 154 -0.70 8.08 21.03
CA LEU A 154 -1.65 7.62 22.04
C LEU A 154 -0.92 6.90 23.18
N PRO A 155 -1.37 7.03 24.44
CA PRO A 155 -0.74 6.41 25.61
C PRO A 155 -1.06 4.91 25.72
N VAL A 156 -0.67 4.14 24.72
CA VAL A 156 -1.05 2.72 24.56
C VAL A 156 -0.60 1.82 25.72
N SER A 157 0.44 2.20 26.47
CA SER A 157 0.97 1.47 27.62
C SER A 157 0.23 1.74 28.93
N GLU A 158 -0.61 2.77 28.99
CA GLU A 158 -1.34 3.14 30.20
C GLU A 158 -2.61 2.31 30.38
N ALA A 159 -3.17 2.33 31.59
CA ALA A 159 -4.47 1.72 31.91
C ALA A 159 -5.66 2.55 31.37
N THR A 160 -5.49 3.20 30.22
CA THR A 160 -6.47 4.03 29.53
C THR A 160 -6.86 3.32 28.24
N GLY A 161 -8.17 3.30 27.91
CA GLY A 161 -8.65 2.76 26.65
C GLY A 161 -8.41 3.73 25.50
N CYS A 162 -7.60 3.31 24.52
CA CYS A 162 -7.33 4.07 23.30
C CYS A 162 -8.03 3.38 22.12
N MET A 163 -8.96 4.07 21.45
CA MET A 163 -9.59 3.55 20.22
C MET A 163 -8.92 4.18 18.99
N VAL A 164 -8.56 3.34 18.02
CA VAL A 164 -8.04 3.74 16.71
C VAL A 164 -8.91 3.14 15.61
N VAL A 165 -9.19 3.96 14.60
CA VAL A 165 -9.79 3.54 13.34
C VAL A 165 -8.81 3.92 12.24
N ASP A 166 -8.20 2.91 11.62
CA ASP A 166 -7.24 3.06 10.54
C ASP A 166 -7.90 2.67 9.21
N ILE A 167 -8.00 3.61 8.27
CA ILE A 167 -8.63 3.41 6.97
C ILE A 167 -7.53 3.44 5.91
N GLY A 168 -7.08 2.26 5.51
CA GLY A 168 -6.06 2.08 4.50
C GLY A 168 -6.62 1.99 3.07
N GLY A 169 -5.77 1.51 2.16
CA GLY A 169 -6.16 1.23 0.77
C GLY A 169 -7.10 0.02 0.67
N GLY A 170 -6.71 -1.12 1.24
CA GLY A 170 -7.46 -2.38 1.12
C GLY A 170 -8.36 -2.71 2.30
N THR A 171 -8.09 -2.15 3.48
CA THR A 171 -8.71 -2.53 4.75
C THR A 171 -9.07 -1.32 5.59
N THR A 172 -10.04 -1.50 6.48
CA THR A 172 -10.29 -0.64 7.62
C THR A 172 -10.12 -1.48 8.86
N GLU A 173 -9.24 -1.04 9.75
CA GLU A 173 -8.92 -1.70 11.01
C GLU A 173 -9.45 -0.86 12.17
N VAL A 174 -10.08 -1.50 13.14
CA VAL A 174 -10.52 -0.88 14.38
C VAL A 174 -9.84 -1.58 15.54
N GLY A 175 -9.17 -0.82 16.39
CA GLY A 175 -8.45 -1.32 17.55
C GLY A 175 -8.85 -0.58 18.82
N VAL A 176 -9.03 -1.31 19.93
CA VAL A 176 -9.06 -0.74 21.28
C VAL A 176 -7.86 -1.27 22.03
N ILE A 177 -7.03 -0.37 22.56
CA ILE A 177 -5.73 -0.66 23.16
C ILE A 177 -5.72 -0.19 24.61
N SER A 178 -5.14 -1.00 25.49
CA SER A 178 -4.86 -0.64 26.89
C SER A 178 -3.72 -1.51 27.42
N LEU A 179 -2.87 -0.98 28.30
CA LEU A 179 -1.76 -1.72 28.92
C LEU A 179 -0.82 -2.40 27.91
N GLY A 180 -0.62 -1.78 26.74
CA GLY A 180 0.21 -2.29 25.65
C GLY A 180 -0.40 -3.46 24.87
N GLY A 181 -1.64 -3.85 25.17
CA GLY A 181 -2.35 -4.95 24.52
C GLY A 181 -3.58 -4.50 23.76
N MET A 182 -3.93 -5.24 22.71
CA MET A 182 -5.23 -5.09 22.04
C MET A 182 -6.32 -5.71 22.91
N VAL A 183 -7.24 -4.88 23.39
CA VAL A 183 -8.45 -5.29 24.11
C VAL A 183 -9.52 -5.76 23.12
N TYR A 184 -9.66 -5.03 22.01
CA TYR A 184 -10.54 -5.39 20.90
C TYR A 184 -9.83 -5.10 19.59
N LYS A 185 -10.10 -5.93 18.59
CA LYS A 185 -9.63 -5.72 17.23
C LYS A 185 -10.65 -6.22 16.22
N GLY A 186 -10.86 -5.46 15.17
CA GLY A 186 -11.74 -5.78 14.05
C GLY A 186 -11.12 -5.31 12.74
N SER A 187 -11.31 -6.09 11.69
CA SER A 187 -10.78 -5.83 10.35
C SER A 187 -11.88 -6.08 9.34
N ILE A 188 -12.08 -5.14 8.41
CA ILE A 188 -12.93 -5.33 7.24
C ILE A 188 -12.15 -4.99 5.97
N ARG A 189 -12.41 -5.73 4.89
CA ARG A 189 -11.80 -5.52 3.56
C ARG A 189 -12.52 -4.42 2.78
N VAL A 190 -12.59 -3.24 3.40
CA VAL A 190 -13.17 -2.02 2.85
C VAL A 190 -12.21 -0.88 3.15
N GLY A 191 -11.82 -0.12 2.13
CA GLY A 191 -10.92 1.01 2.25
C GLY A 191 -10.92 1.83 0.96
N GLY A 192 -9.81 2.53 0.72
CA GLY A 192 -9.61 3.38 -0.46
C GLY A 192 -9.93 2.71 -1.81
N ASP A 193 -9.58 1.42 -1.97
CA ASP A 193 -9.81 0.66 -3.21
C ASP A 193 -11.32 0.46 -3.46
N LYS A 194 -12.11 0.24 -2.41
CA LYS A 194 -13.57 0.11 -2.52
C LYS A 194 -14.25 1.43 -2.83
N PHE A 195 -13.69 2.54 -2.37
CA PHE A 195 -14.16 3.88 -2.75
C PHE A 195 -13.90 4.15 -4.23
N ASP A 196 -12.75 3.76 -4.76
CA ASP A 196 -12.42 3.90 -6.19
C ASP A 196 -13.29 3.00 -7.07
N GLU A 197 -13.53 1.75 -6.65
CA GLU A 197 -14.46 0.83 -7.32
C GLU A 197 -15.90 1.39 -7.34
N SER A 198 -16.35 1.94 -6.21
CA SER A 198 -17.68 2.54 -6.09
C SER A 198 -17.83 3.75 -7.00
N THR A 199 -16.80 4.61 -7.06
CA THR A 199 -16.74 5.76 -7.96
C THR A 199 -16.80 5.32 -9.43
N THR A 200 -16.01 4.31 -9.82
CA THR A 200 -16.01 3.77 -11.19
C THR A 200 -17.37 3.19 -11.57
N ASN A 201 -18.00 2.46 -10.65
CA ASN A 201 -19.33 1.89 -10.87
C ASN A 201 -20.40 2.97 -10.98
N TYR A 202 -20.28 4.05 -10.20
CA TYR A 202 -21.18 5.20 -10.25
C TYR A 202 -21.09 5.90 -11.61
N THR A 203 -19.90 6.24 -12.09
CA THR A 203 -19.74 6.92 -13.40
C THR A 203 -20.25 6.05 -14.55
N ARG A 204 -20.03 4.73 -14.45
CA ARG A 204 -20.54 3.78 -15.44
C ARG A 204 -22.06 3.73 -15.47
N ARG A 205 -22.74 3.72 -14.31
CA ARG A 205 -24.20 3.58 -14.21
C ARG A 205 -24.94 4.87 -14.54
N ASN A 206 -24.46 5.99 -14.04
CA ASN A 206 -25.18 7.27 -14.14
C ASN A 206 -24.81 8.08 -15.38
N TYR A 207 -23.57 7.95 -15.87
CA TYR A 207 -23.08 8.70 -17.03
C TYR A 207 -22.83 7.83 -18.27
N GLY A 208 -22.89 6.50 -18.16
CA GLY A 208 -22.48 5.61 -19.24
C GLY A 208 -20.98 5.70 -19.55
N MET A 209 -20.17 6.17 -18.58
CA MET A 209 -18.75 6.47 -18.75
C MET A 209 -17.88 5.47 -18.00
N LEU A 210 -16.97 4.81 -18.73
CA LEU A 210 -15.95 3.95 -18.15
C LEU A 210 -14.70 4.79 -17.84
N SER A 211 -14.36 4.84 -16.55
CA SER A 211 -13.17 5.51 -16.02
C SER A 211 -12.20 4.46 -15.46
N GLY A 212 -10.90 4.69 -15.60
CA GLY A 212 -9.88 3.85 -14.98
C GLY A 212 -9.72 4.16 -13.48
N GLU A 213 -9.08 3.24 -12.75
CA GLU A 213 -8.76 3.40 -11.33
C GLU A 213 -8.03 4.71 -11.00
N PRO A 214 -7.01 5.17 -11.76
CA PRO A 214 -6.36 6.46 -11.47
C PRO A 214 -7.31 7.66 -11.57
N THR A 215 -8.28 7.59 -12.48
CA THR A 215 -9.31 8.63 -12.65
C THR A 215 -10.28 8.60 -11.47
N ALA A 216 -10.71 7.42 -11.02
CA ALA A 216 -11.56 7.27 -9.85
C ALA A 216 -10.87 7.78 -8.58
N GLU A 217 -9.59 7.44 -8.37
CA GLU A 217 -8.80 7.95 -7.25
C GLU A 217 -8.70 9.49 -7.27
N MET A 218 -8.55 10.07 -8.46
CA MET A 218 -8.50 11.52 -8.67
C MET A 218 -9.85 12.18 -8.35
N ILE A 219 -10.98 11.60 -8.77
CA ILE A 219 -12.32 12.07 -8.39
C ILE A 219 -12.48 12.04 -6.86
N LYS A 220 -12.18 10.89 -6.24
CA LYS A 220 -12.25 10.68 -4.79
C LYS A 220 -11.48 11.76 -4.02
N LYS A 221 -10.23 12.05 -4.44
CA LYS A 221 -9.37 13.05 -3.78
C LYS A 221 -9.81 14.49 -4.03
N SER A 222 -10.41 14.77 -5.19
CA SER A 222 -10.75 16.15 -5.59
C SER A 222 -12.08 16.61 -5.02
N ILE A 223 -13.10 15.75 -5.07
CA ILE A 223 -14.49 16.11 -4.75
C ILE A 223 -15.19 15.11 -3.81
N GLY A 224 -14.58 13.97 -3.51
CA GLY A 224 -15.20 12.94 -2.67
C GLY A 224 -15.48 13.46 -1.25
N SER A 225 -16.66 13.15 -0.72
CA SER A 225 -17.05 13.51 0.64
C SER A 225 -17.90 12.41 1.29
N ALA A 226 -17.69 12.17 2.58
CA ALA A 226 -18.51 11.26 3.38
C ALA A 226 -19.70 11.97 4.06
N PHE A 227 -19.75 13.31 3.98
CA PHE A 227 -20.80 14.14 4.56
C PHE A 227 -21.15 15.28 3.61
N PRO A 228 -22.43 15.70 3.50
CA PRO A 228 -22.80 16.82 2.65
C PRO A 228 -21.99 18.08 3.00
N GLY A 229 -21.26 18.61 2.01
CA GLY A 229 -20.51 19.86 2.16
C GLY A 229 -21.43 21.08 2.08
N SER A 230 -20.99 22.20 2.66
CA SER A 230 -21.66 23.50 2.46
C SER A 230 -21.48 24.05 1.05
N GLU A 231 -20.39 23.67 0.38
CA GLU A 231 -20.07 24.04 -0.99
C GLU A 231 -20.08 22.80 -1.89
N VAL A 232 -20.74 22.92 -3.04
CA VAL A 232 -20.71 21.88 -4.08
C VAL A 232 -19.44 22.08 -4.90
N LYS A 233 -18.60 21.05 -4.92
CA LYS A 233 -17.42 21.00 -5.79
C LYS A 233 -17.74 20.22 -7.04
N GLU A 234 -17.18 20.62 -8.17
CA GLU A 234 -17.35 19.93 -9.44
C GLU A 234 -16.00 19.68 -10.09
N ILE A 235 -15.93 18.63 -10.90
CA ILE A 235 -14.75 18.32 -11.70
C ILE A 235 -15.16 17.75 -13.06
N GLU A 236 -14.50 18.23 -14.12
CA GLU A 236 -14.62 17.62 -15.45
C GLU A 236 -13.63 16.44 -15.56
N VAL A 237 -14.16 15.29 -15.97
CA VAL A 237 -13.42 14.03 -16.10
C VAL A 237 -13.56 13.49 -17.51
N LYS A 238 -12.48 12.91 -18.03
CA LYS A 238 -12.48 12.17 -19.29
C LYS A 238 -12.57 10.67 -19.04
N GLY A 239 -13.44 10.00 -19.78
CA GLY A 239 -13.59 8.55 -19.78
C GLY A 239 -13.95 8.04 -21.17
N ARG A 240 -14.13 6.72 -21.29
CA ARG A 240 -14.65 6.10 -22.51
C ARG A 240 -16.16 5.98 -22.41
N ASN A 241 -16.87 6.57 -23.36
CA ASN A 241 -18.31 6.38 -23.45
C ASN A 241 -18.62 4.93 -23.89
N LEU A 242 -19.52 4.26 -23.16
CA LEU A 242 -19.81 2.84 -23.38
C LEU A 242 -20.68 2.56 -24.61
N SER A 243 -21.55 3.47 -25.01
CA SER A 243 -22.41 3.29 -26.19
C SER A 243 -21.65 3.60 -27.49
N GLU A 244 -20.87 4.68 -27.50
CA GLU A 244 -20.14 5.13 -28.69
C GLU A 244 -18.72 4.53 -28.78
N GLY A 245 -18.17 4.06 -27.66
CA GLY A 245 -16.83 3.48 -27.60
C GLY A 245 -15.69 4.50 -27.68
N VAL A 246 -15.97 5.81 -27.74
CA VAL A 246 -15.00 6.90 -27.91
C VAL A 246 -14.76 7.69 -26.61
N PRO A 247 -13.64 8.42 -26.49
CA PRO A 247 -13.39 9.29 -25.33
C PRO A 247 -14.36 10.48 -25.28
N ARG A 248 -14.95 10.74 -24.11
CA ARG A 248 -15.76 11.94 -23.84
C ARG A 248 -15.47 12.52 -22.45
N SER A 249 -15.77 13.81 -22.30
CA SER A 249 -15.79 14.50 -21.00
C SER A 249 -17.19 14.45 -20.37
N PHE A 250 -17.24 14.41 -19.05
CA PHE A 250 -18.44 14.61 -18.24
C PHE A 250 -18.07 15.33 -16.95
N THR A 251 -19.02 16.05 -16.36
CA THR A 251 -18.84 16.77 -15.10
C THR A 251 -19.53 15.99 -13.99
N ILE A 252 -18.86 15.82 -12.85
CA ILE A 252 -19.40 15.18 -11.64
C ILE A 252 -19.25 16.14 -10.46
N SER A 253 -20.25 16.15 -9.57
CA SER A 253 -20.31 17.02 -8.40
C SER A 253 -20.12 16.27 -7.08
N SER A 254 -19.76 16.98 -6.01
CA SER A 254 -19.57 16.39 -4.66
C SER A 254 -20.88 16.02 -3.94
N ASN A 255 -22.03 16.32 -4.54
CA ASN A 255 -23.36 15.96 -4.01
C ASN A 255 -23.91 14.65 -4.61
N GLU A 256 -23.13 14.03 -5.49
CA GLU A 256 -23.44 12.79 -6.21
C GLU A 256 -22.68 11.59 -5.66
#